data_AF-A0A0F3N262-F1
#
_entry.id   AF-A0A0F3N262-F1
#
_cell.length_a   1.000
_cell.length_b   1.000
_cell.length_c   1.000
_cell.angle_alpha   90.00
_cell.angle_beta   90.00
_cell.angle_gamma   90.00
#
_symmetry.space_group_name_H-M   'P 1'
#
loop_
_entity.id
_entity.type
_entity.pdbx_description
1 polymer ?
#
loop_
_entity_poly.entity_id
_entity_poly.type
_entity_poly.pdbx_seq_one_letter_code
_entity_poly.pdbx_strand_id
1 'polypeptide(L)'
;MLNINISKQQQSSYWGTDNLSAEQKEYAAKDVLYLHQLKDILQKMLLKENRYELAQDIFRFLPTRANLDLIGWNEIDIFMH
;
A
#
# COMPACT_ATOMS: atom_id res chain seq x y z
N MET A 1 5.59 12.68 10.40
CA MET A 1 5.44 11.25 10.04
C MET A 1 6.27 10.39 10.99
N LEU A 2 6.10 9.06 10.99
CA LEU A 2 6.63 8.14 12.00
C LEU A 2 8.16 8.22 12.28
N ASN A 3 8.95 8.83 11.40
CA ASN A 3 10.41 8.97 11.54
C ASN A 3 11.13 7.61 11.74
N ILE A 4 10.62 6.59 11.07
CA ILE A 4 11.15 5.22 11.09
C ILE A 4 11.87 4.97 9.77
N ASN A 5 13.07 4.40 9.84
CA ASN A 5 13.82 3.98 8.65
C ASN A 5 13.53 2.51 8.34
N ILE A 6 13.08 2.23 7.12
CA ILE A 6 12.84 0.88 6.60
C ILE A 6 13.76 0.69 5.39
N SER A 7 14.62 -0.32 5.44
CA SER A 7 15.48 -0.65 4.31
C SER A 7 14.64 -1.19 3.14
N LYS A 8 14.93 -0.73 1.92
CA LYS A 8 14.31 -1.24 0.68
C LYS A 8 15.15 -2.28 -0.06
N GLN A 9 16.27 -2.69 0.53
CA GLN A 9 17.29 -3.51 -0.15
C GLN A 9 16.75 -4.85 -0.67
N GLN A 10 15.74 -5.43 0.01
CA GLN A 10 15.15 -6.72 -0.37
C GLN A 10 13.91 -6.59 -1.27
N GLN A 11 13.47 -5.37 -1.61
CA GLN A 11 12.27 -5.13 -2.42
C GLN A 11 12.35 -5.80 -3.80
N SER A 12 13.52 -5.78 -4.43
CA SER A 12 13.79 -6.41 -5.74
C SER A 12 14.63 -7.69 -5.63
N SER A 13 14.67 -8.33 -4.45
CA SER A 13 15.30 -9.65 -4.28
C SER A 13 14.44 -10.76 -4.91
N TYR A 14 15.00 -11.95 -5.08
CA TYR A 14 14.23 -13.09 -5.62
C TYR A 14 13.33 -13.69 -4.54
N TRP A 15 12.00 -13.54 -4.70
CA TRP A 15 10.99 -14.01 -3.74
C TRP A 15 10.41 -15.40 -4.06
N GLY A 16 10.77 -16.00 -5.20
CA GLY A 16 10.24 -17.29 -5.66
C GLY A 16 10.96 -18.53 -5.13
N THR A 17 11.76 -18.38 -4.07
CA THR A 17 12.57 -19.46 -3.47
C THR A 17 11.80 -20.15 -2.34
N ASP A 18 11.96 -21.47 -2.21
CA ASP A 18 11.37 -22.26 -1.12
C ASP A 18 11.85 -21.81 0.27
N ASN A 19 13.08 -21.26 0.36
CA ASN A 19 13.69 -20.80 1.60
C ASN A 19 14.05 -19.32 1.51
N LEU A 20 13.33 -18.48 2.24
CA LEU A 20 13.63 -17.05 2.36
C LEU A 20 14.82 -16.80 3.30
N SER A 21 15.68 -15.85 2.92
CA SER A 21 16.79 -15.40 3.76
C SER A 21 16.29 -14.69 5.04
N ALA A 22 17.19 -14.51 6.01
CA ALA A 22 16.86 -13.77 7.23
C ALA A 22 16.50 -12.30 6.91
N GLU A 23 17.24 -11.69 5.98
CA GLU A 23 17.03 -10.32 5.53
C GLU A 23 15.69 -10.15 4.81
N GLN A 24 15.28 -11.11 3.98
CA GLN A 24 13.97 -11.11 3.31
C GLN A 24 12.83 -11.20 4.34
N LYS A 25 12.95 -12.08 5.34
CA LYS A 25 11.97 -12.20 6.42
C LYS A 25 11.86 -10.91 7.23
N GLU A 26 13.00 -10.30 7.57
CA GLU A 26 13.04 -9.04 8.30
C GLU A 26 12.42 -7.89 7.49
N TYR A 27 12.72 -7.80 6.19
CA TYR A 27 12.12 -6.83 5.28
C TYR A 27 10.59 -6.98 5.26
N ALA A 28 10.08 -8.20 5.00
CA ALA A 28 8.66 -8.47 4.92
C ALA A 28 7.92 -8.14 6.24
N ALA A 29 8.52 -8.45 7.39
CA ALA A 29 7.95 -8.12 8.69
C ALA A 29 7.86 -6.59 8.89
N LYS A 30 8.94 -5.86 8.56
CA LYS A 30 8.99 -4.40 8.72
C LYS A 30 8.03 -3.66 7.80
N ASP A 31 7.74 -4.21 6.62
CA ASP A 31 6.84 -3.60 5.63
C ASP A 31 5.39 -3.51 6.14
N VAL A 32 4.99 -4.42 7.03
CA VAL A 32 3.64 -4.45 7.61
C VAL A 32 3.57 -3.95 9.06
N LEU A 33 4.68 -4.00 9.79
CA LEU A 33 4.74 -3.71 11.24
C LEU A 33 4.17 -2.34 11.60
N TYR A 34 4.41 -1.33 10.77
CA TYR A 34 4.07 0.07 11.08
C TYR A 34 2.81 0.58 10.37
N LEU A 35 2.10 -0.27 9.61
CA LEU A 35 0.95 0.16 8.80
C LEU A 35 -0.20 0.70 9.64
N HIS A 36 -0.48 0.11 10.81
CA HIS A 36 -1.53 0.59 11.70
C HIS A 36 -1.22 1.99 12.26
N GLN A 37 0.02 2.19 12.73
CA GLN A 37 0.46 3.50 13.24
C GLN A 37 0.45 4.56 12.14
N LEU A 38 0.85 4.19 10.92
CA LEU A 38 0.83 5.08 9.77
C LEU A 38 -0.62 5.45 9.39
N LYS A 39 -1.52 4.45 9.36
CA LYS A 39 -2.95 4.64 9.11
C LYS A 39 -3.56 5.64 10.09
N ASP A 40 -3.28 5.52 11.38
CA ASP A 40 -3.83 6.42 12.40
C ASP A 40 -3.40 7.88 12.18
N ILE A 41 -2.13 8.10 11.81
CA ILE A 41 -1.61 9.45 11.51
C ILE A 41 -2.27 10.01 10.25
N LEU A 42 -2.33 9.21 9.18
CA LEU A 42 -2.93 9.63 7.91
C LEU A 42 -4.43 9.90 8.05
N GLN A 43 -5.16 9.08 8.82
CA GLN A 43 -6.57 9.29 9.11
C GLN A 43 -6.80 10.61 9.84
N LYS A 44 -5.99 10.95 10.85
CA LYS A 44 -6.07 12.25 11.53
C LYS A 44 -5.84 13.42 10.57
N MET A 45 -4.89 13.28 9.63
CA MET A 45 -4.64 14.29 8.61
C MET A 45 -5.84 14.44 7.66
N LEU A 46 -6.43 13.33 7.20
CA LEU A 46 -7.62 13.34 6.34
C LEU A 46 -8.81 14.03 7.01
N LEU A 47 -9.03 13.77 8.30
CA LEU A 47 -10.10 14.42 9.07
C LEU A 47 -9.85 15.93 9.19
N LYS A 48 -8.62 16.35 9.50
CA LYS A 48 -8.25 17.77 9.61
C LYS A 48 -8.49 18.54 8.30
N GLU A 49 -8.24 17.89 7.17
CA GLU A 49 -8.38 18.49 5.83
C GLU A 49 -9.78 18.29 5.24
N ASN A 50 -10.75 17.73 5.99
CA ASN A 50 -12.10 17.39 5.52
C ASN A 50 -12.12 16.45 4.28
N ARG A 51 -11.15 15.54 4.17
CA ARG A 51 -11.00 14.57 3.06
C ARG A 51 -11.28 13.12 3.45
N TYR A 52 -11.74 12.88 4.67
CA TYR A 52 -11.93 11.52 5.18
C TYR A 52 -13.01 10.75 4.41
N GLU A 53 -14.18 11.34 4.18
CA GLU A 53 -15.27 10.70 3.42
C GLU A 53 -14.84 10.35 1.99
N LEU A 54 -14.19 11.29 1.28
CA LEU A 54 -13.64 11.04 -0.05
C LEU A 54 -12.65 9.86 -0.05
N ALA A 55 -11.76 9.78 0.95
CA ALA A 55 -10.84 8.66 1.06
C ALA A 55 -11.58 7.33 1.28
N GLN A 56 -12.65 7.31 2.08
CA GLN A 56 -13.49 6.12 2.26
C GLN A 56 -14.17 5.70 0.95
N ASP A 57 -14.66 6.64 0.15
CA ASP A 57 -15.25 6.37 -1.17
C ASP A 57 -14.23 5.72 -2.10
N ILE A 58 -13.00 6.26 -2.14
CA ILE A 58 -11.90 5.71 -2.92
C ILE A 58 -11.54 4.29 -2.45
N PHE A 59 -11.43 4.06 -1.13
CA PHE A 59 -11.11 2.75 -0.59
C PHE A 59 -12.19 1.71 -0.90
N ARG A 60 -13.47 2.11 -0.91
CA ARG A 60 -14.58 1.25 -1.34
C ARG A 60 -14.49 0.87 -2.82
N PHE A 61 -13.95 1.74 -3.66
CA PHE A 61 -13.75 1.47 -5.09
C PHE A 61 -12.50 0.62 -5.39
N LEU A 62 -11.52 0.57 -4.48
CA LEU A 62 -10.22 -0.08 -4.72
C LEU A 62 -10.32 -1.56 -5.18
N PRO A 63 -11.23 -2.42 -4.64
CA PRO A 63 -11.41 -3.77 -5.17
C PRO A 63 -11.87 -3.80 -6.63
N THR A 64 -12.75 -2.86 -7.02
CA THR A 64 -13.20 -2.73 -8.41
C THR A 64 -12.06 -2.29 -9.31
N ARG A 65 -11.24 -1.33 -8.87
CA ARG A 65 -10.02 -0.91 -9.61
C ARG A 65 -9.06 -2.09 -9.84
N ALA A 66 -8.82 -2.91 -8.82
CA ALA A 66 -7.98 -4.10 -8.94
C ALA A 66 -8.56 -5.11 -9.94
N ASN A 67 -9.89 -5.32 -9.94
CA ASN A 67 -10.54 -6.19 -10.92
C ASN A 67 -10.43 -5.64 -12.35
N LEU A 68 -10.58 -4.32 -12.52
CA LEU A 68 -10.40 -3.65 -13.81
C LEU A 68 -8.97 -3.87 -14.35
N ASP A 69 -7.97 -3.80 -13.48
CA ASP A 69 -6.58 -4.08 -13.85
C ASP A 69 -6.42 -5.52 -14.38
N LEU A 70 -7.04 -6.50 -13.71
CA LEU A 70 -7.00 -7.91 -14.13
C LEU A 70 -7.68 -8.18 -15.48
N ILE A 71 -8.69 -7.39 -15.86
CA ILE A 71 -9.40 -7.53 -17.14
C ILE A 71 -8.87 -6.61 -18.24
N GLY A 72 -7.67 -6.04 -18.06
CA GLY A 72 -6.95 -5.31 -19.10
C GLY A 72 -7.18 -3.80 -19.14
N TRP A 73 -7.77 -3.20 -18.10
CA TRP A 73 -7.93 -1.75 -17.99
C TRP A 73 -6.77 -1.07 -17.24
N ASN A 74 -5.68 -1.77 -16.93
CA ASN A 74 -4.56 -1.28 -16.14
C ASN A 74 -3.78 -0.09 -16.77
N GLU A 75 -3.83 0.08 -18.09
CA GLU A 75 -3.10 1.17 -18.79
C GLU A 75 -3.93 2.45 -18.99
N ILE A 76 -5.24 2.37 -18.78
CA ILE A 76 -6.17 3.49 -19.04
C ILE A 76 -6.95 3.77 -17.77
N ASP A 77 -6.94 5.03 -17.32
CA ASP A 77 -7.87 5.45 -16.29
C ASP A 77 -9.29 5.38 -16.85
N ILE A 78 -10.15 4.59 -16.19
CA ILE A 78 -11.54 4.37 -16.60
C ILE A 78 -12.40 5.63 -16.61
N PHE A 79 -11.90 6.73 -16.02
CA PHE A 79 -12.55 8.03 -16.00
C PHE A 79 -12.03 8.99 -17.08
N MET A 80 -11.03 8.62 -17.88
CA MET A 80 -10.52 9.43 -18.99
C MET A 80 -11.45 9.39 -20.22
N HIS A 81 -11.43 10.48 -21.01
CA HIS A 81 -12.18 10.63 -22.26
C HIS A 81 -11.45 10.02 -23.46
#